data_AF-A0A3D4V2B4-F1
#
_entry.id   AF-A0A3D4V2B4-F1
#
_cell.length_a   1.000
_cell.length_b   1.000
_cell.length_c   1.000
_cell.angle_alpha   90.00
_cell.angle_beta   90.00
_cell.angle_gamma   90.00
#
_symmetry.space_group_name_H-M   'P 1'
#
loop_
_entity.id
_entity.type
_entity.pdbx_description
1 polymer ?
#
loop_
_entity_poly.entity_id
_entity_poly.type
_entity_poly.pdbx_seq_one_letter_code
_entity_poly.pdbx_strand_id
1 'polypeptide(L)'
;MIIERSFAQGIEFDQPNKVVALEEIPNPKTALLLSFVVPGLGHQYVDNENWSRGKIHLGSEIALMAGYFGLSARANRLEGNLSILARSKAGVSLANRNREFELAVANFDNLAEYNDFQLRTRRWQNILPDTPENRWNWESDNDRFEFRDTRDRIANSENQLPTLLTLMVANRLLSGINAFTRARNLSNSIPVVSVNYINEFGERGVTANFQFNF
;
A
#
# COMPACT_ATOMS: atom_id res chain seq x y z
N MET A 1 15.45 -10.85 81.56
CA MET A 1 14.91 -11.61 80.40
C MET A 1 14.43 -10.61 79.37
N ILE A 2 15.27 -10.29 78.38
CA ILE A 2 14.87 -9.94 77.01
C ILE A 2 15.99 -10.50 76.14
N ILE A 3 15.62 -11.39 75.20
CA ILE A 3 16.52 -12.10 74.30
C ILE A 3 16.55 -11.29 73.01
N GLU A 4 17.74 -10.81 72.60
CA GLU A 4 17.95 -10.27 71.25
C GLU A 4 17.89 -11.40 70.23
N ARG A 5 17.07 -11.23 69.19
CA ARG A 5 17.11 -12.07 67.99
C ARG A 5 17.82 -11.30 66.88
N SER A 6 19.08 -11.65 66.67
CA SER A 6 19.79 -11.39 65.42
C SER A 6 19.12 -12.23 64.32
N PHE A 7 18.52 -11.56 63.34
CA PHE A 7 18.11 -12.20 62.10
C PHE A 7 19.26 -12.06 61.10
N ALA A 8 20.01 -13.16 60.93
CA ALA A 8 20.84 -13.34 59.75
C ALA A 8 19.91 -13.36 58.54
N GLN A 9 19.95 -12.30 57.73
CA GLN A 9 19.26 -12.26 56.45
C GLN A 9 20.09 -13.10 55.47
N GLY A 10 19.74 -14.38 55.36
CA GLY A 10 20.31 -15.28 54.38
C GLY A 10 20.09 -14.71 52.99
N ILE A 11 21.16 -14.67 52.19
CA ILE A 11 21.08 -14.45 50.75
C ILE A 11 20.40 -15.70 50.18
N GLU A 12 19.13 -15.59 49.85
CA GLU A 12 18.39 -16.58 49.09
C GLU A 12 18.82 -16.46 47.63
N PHE A 13 19.60 -17.44 47.15
CA PHE A 13 19.94 -17.56 45.74
C PHE A 13 18.69 -17.97 44.96
N ASP A 14 17.97 -17.01 44.41
CA ASP A 14 16.83 -17.24 43.53
C ASP A 14 17.31 -17.82 42.18
N GLN A 15 17.03 -19.11 42.00
CA GLN A 15 17.00 -19.92 40.75
C GLN A 15 18.16 -19.75 39.73
N PRO A 16 19.13 -20.69 39.70
CA PRO A 16 20.20 -20.73 38.69
C PRO A 16 19.74 -21.45 37.41
N ASN A 17 18.70 -20.97 36.71
CA ASN A 17 18.48 -21.29 35.29
C ASN A 17 17.25 -20.57 34.70
N LYS A 18 17.35 -19.26 34.52
CA LYS A 18 16.70 -18.62 33.37
C LYS A 18 17.82 -18.26 32.42
N VAL A 19 18.09 -19.15 31.46
CA VAL A 19 18.83 -18.77 30.27
C VAL A 19 17.89 -17.79 29.55
N VAL A 20 18.02 -16.51 29.86
CA VAL A 20 17.39 -15.45 29.07
C VAL A 20 18.04 -15.60 27.70
N ALA A 21 17.30 -16.17 26.74
CA ALA A 21 17.74 -16.19 25.36
C ALA A 21 18.05 -14.73 25.01
N LEU A 22 19.31 -14.44 24.70
CA LEU A 22 19.69 -13.13 24.21
C LEU A 22 18.95 -12.97 22.88
N GLU A 23 17.86 -12.21 22.87
CA GLU A 23 17.18 -11.84 21.65
C GLU A 23 18.22 -11.21 20.72
N GLU A 24 18.44 -11.85 19.57
CA GLU A 24 19.40 -11.37 18.59
C GLU A 24 19.00 -9.96 18.15
N ILE A 25 19.92 -9.01 18.27
CA ILE A 25 19.65 -7.60 17.96
C ILE A 25 19.27 -7.49 16.47
N PRO A 26 18.07 -7.00 16.13
CA PRO A 26 17.60 -7.00 14.76
C PRO A 26 18.39 -6.04 13.89
N ASN A 27 18.80 -6.48 12.70
CA ASN A 27 19.54 -5.65 11.76
C ASN A 27 18.62 -4.60 11.09
N PRO A 28 18.91 -3.29 11.20
CA PRO A 28 18.07 -2.25 10.63
C PRO A 28 17.88 -2.34 9.11
N LYS A 29 18.92 -2.74 8.36
CA LYS A 29 18.84 -2.89 6.91
C LYS A 29 17.91 -4.04 6.53
N THR A 30 17.97 -5.15 7.26
CA THR A 30 17.06 -6.29 7.07
C THR A 30 15.62 -5.87 7.35
N ALA A 31 15.36 -5.15 8.44
CA ALA A 31 14.04 -4.63 8.78
C ALA A 31 13.48 -3.71 7.68
N LEU A 32 14.31 -2.83 7.12
CA LEU A 32 13.93 -1.96 6.00
C LEU A 32 13.53 -2.76 4.76
N LEU A 33 14.38 -3.71 4.34
CA LEU A 33 14.17 -4.52 3.13
C LEU A 33 12.89 -5.36 3.24
N LEU A 34 12.67 -5.99 4.40
CA LEU A 34 11.46 -6.78 4.65
C LEU A 34 10.19 -5.93 4.50
N SER A 35 10.18 -4.72 5.06
CA SER A 35 9.05 -3.79 4.94
C SER A 35 8.83 -3.24 3.53
N PHE A 36 9.85 -3.21 2.67
CA PHE A 36 9.67 -2.85 1.26
C PHE A 36 8.99 -3.95 0.45
N VAL A 37 9.33 -5.21 0.72
CA VAL A 37 8.70 -6.36 0.04
C VAL A 37 7.26 -6.50 0.51
N VAL A 38 7.05 -6.51 1.83
CA VAL A 38 5.72 -6.56 2.44
C VAL A 38 5.68 -5.58 3.61
N PRO A 39 4.90 -4.50 3.52
CA PRO A 39 4.71 -3.56 4.61
C PRO A 39 4.34 -4.26 5.91
N GLY A 40 5.06 -3.97 6.98
CA GLY A 40 4.86 -4.55 8.31
C GLY A 40 5.73 -5.76 8.64
N LEU A 41 6.35 -6.45 7.66
CA LEU A 41 7.26 -7.57 7.95
C LEU A 41 8.51 -7.12 8.69
N GLY A 42 9.05 -5.93 8.40
CA GLY A 42 10.16 -5.38 9.16
C GLY A 42 9.81 -5.16 10.63
N HIS A 43 8.59 -4.75 10.94
CA HIS A 43 8.14 -4.61 12.33
C HIS A 43 8.01 -5.95 13.03
N GLN A 44 7.49 -6.96 12.33
CA GLN A 44 7.38 -8.32 12.85
C GLN A 44 8.76 -8.94 13.09
N TYR A 45 9.71 -8.71 12.19
CA TYR A 45 11.10 -9.13 12.34
C TYR A 45 11.78 -8.46 13.55
N VAL A 46 11.51 -7.17 13.77
CA VAL A 46 12.14 -6.41 14.85
C VAL A 46 11.60 -6.77 16.23
N ASP A 47 10.30 -7.03 16.34
CA ASP A 47 9.68 -7.51 17.58
C ASP A 47 8.31 -8.10 17.23
N ASN A 48 8.25 -9.43 17.27
CA ASN A 48 7.08 -10.21 16.89
C ASN A 48 5.96 -10.18 17.96
N GLU A 49 6.25 -9.78 19.19
CA GLU A 49 5.25 -9.69 20.26
C GLU A 49 4.46 -8.38 20.16
N ASN A 50 5.14 -7.26 19.89
CA ASN A 50 4.55 -5.92 19.88
C ASN A 50 4.69 -5.17 18.54
N TRP A 51 4.34 -5.81 17.41
CA TRP A 51 4.36 -5.20 16.07
C TRP A 51 3.02 -4.57 15.62
N SER A 52 2.26 -3.96 16.54
CA SER A 52 0.95 -3.33 16.22
C SER A 52 1.03 -2.33 15.05
N ARG A 53 2.10 -1.54 14.97
CA ARG A 53 2.37 -0.63 13.85
C ARG A 53 2.54 -1.36 12.52
N GLY A 54 3.19 -2.52 12.51
CA GLY A 54 3.33 -3.34 11.31
C GLY A 54 2.01 -3.94 10.85
N LYS A 55 1.13 -4.33 11.78
CA LYS A 55 -0.23 -4.79 11.45
C LYS A 55 -1.04 -3.71 10.72
N ILE A 56 -0.88 -2.44 11.11
CA ILE A 56 -1.51 -1.31 10.43
C ILE A 56 -1.01 -1.21 9.00
N HIS A 57 0.32 -1.18 8.79
CA HIS A 57 0.90 -1.10 7.44
C HIS A 57 0.50 -2.27 6.55
N LEU A 58 0.47 -3.49 7.10
CA LEU A 58 0.04 -4.69 6.39
C LEU A 58 -1.45 -4.62 6.04
N GLY A 59 -2.30 -4.24 7.00
CA GLY A 59 -3.73 -4.08 6.78
C GLY A 59 -4.05 -3.00 5.74
N SER A 60 -3.34 -1.87 5.78
CA SER A 60 -3.43 -0.82 4.77
C SER A 60 -3.00 -1.33 3.40
N GLU A 61 -1.93 -2.12 3.29
CA GLU A 61 -1.49 -2.69 2.02
C GLU A 61 -2.54 -3.63 1.43
N ILE A 62 -3.09 -4.53 2.24
CA ILE A 62 -4.16 -5.46 1.83
C ILE A 62 -5.38 -4.67 1.34
N ALA A 63 -5.79 -3.63 2.07
CA ALA A 63 -6.93 -2.79 1.67
C ALA A 63 -6.66 -2.06 0.34
N LEU A 64 -5.46 -1.49 0.16
CA LEU A 64 -5.08 -0.82 -1.08
C LEU A 64 -5.03 -1.76 -2.27
N MET A 65 -4.43 -2.95 -2.10
CA MET A 65 -4.42 -3.99 -3.14
C MET A 65 -5.85 -4.44 -3.50
N ALA A 66 -6.69 -4.70 -2.49
CA ALA A 66 -8.09 -5.06 -2.71
C ALA A 66 -8.82 -3.96 -3.49
N GLY A 67 -8.59 -2.69 -3.15
CA GLY A 67 -9.10 -1.55 -3.90
C GLY A 67 -8.62 -1.53 -5.35
N TYR A 68 -7.32 -1.76 -5.57
CA TYR A 68 -6.71 -1.75 -6.90
C TYR A 68 -7.31 -2.84 -7.80
N PHE A 69 -7.33 -4.08 -7.32
CA PHE A 69 -7.92 -5.20 -8.06
C PHE A 69 -9.43 -5.04 -8.24
N GLY A 70 -10.12 -4.49 -7.24
CA GLY A 70 -11.55 -4.21 -7.31
C GLY A 70 -11.90 -3.19 -8.39
N LEU A 71 -11.16 -2.08 -8.46
CA LEU A 71 -11.35 -1.06 -9.50
C LEU A 71 -10.93 -1.56 -10.89
N SER A 72 -9.83 -2.30 -10.99
CA SER A 72 -9.40 -2.90 -12.26
C SER A 72 -10.43 -3.90 -12.80
N ALA A 73 -10.94 -4.79 -11.94
CA ALA A 73 -11.99 -5.73 -12.34
C ALA A 73 -13.30 -5.03 -12.73
N ARG A 74 -13.62 -3.91 -12.07
CA ARG A 74 -14.77 -3.07 -12.41
C ARG A 74 -14.59 -2.41 -13.78
N ALA A 75 -13.43 -1.81 -14.06
CA ALA A 75 -13.12 -1.19 -15.34
C ALA A 75 -13.28 -2.20 -16.50
N ASN A 76 -12.65 -3.37 -16.38
CA ASN A 76 -12.73 -4.44 -17.38
C ASN A 76 -14.18 -4.89 -17.67
N ARG A 77 -15.02 -5.01 -16.63
CA ARG A 77 -16.45 -5.35 -16.81
C ARG A 77 -17.20 -4.26 -17.56
N LEU A 78 -16.94 -2.99 -17.20
CA LEU A 78 -17.59 -1.86 -17.83
C LEU A 78 -17.14 -1.69 -19.30
N GLU A 79 -15.89 -1.96 -19.64
CA GLU A 79 -15.40 -1.97 -21.03
C GLU A 79 -16.14 -3.01 -21.89
N GLY A 80 -16.39 -4.19 -21.33
CA GLY A 80 -17.24 -5.22 -21.95
C GLY A 80 -18.66 -4.69 -22.20
N ASN A 81 -19.28 -4.07 -21.20
CA ASN A 81 -20.61 -3.48 -21.32
C ASN A 81 -20.65 -2.35 -22.35
N LEU A 82 -19.62 -1.50 -22.38
CA LEU A 82 -19.49 -0.41 -23.35
C LEU A 82 -19.48 -0.96 -24.79
N SER A 83 -18.70 -2.03 -25.02
CA SER A 83 -18.63 -2.71 -26.32
C SER A 83 -19.96 -3.37 -26.70
N ILE A 84 -20.68 -3.93 -25.73
CA ILE A 84 -22.01 -4.51 -25.95
C ILE A 84 -23.00 -3.40 -26.34
N LEU A 85 -23.07 -2.30 -25.59
CA LEU A 85 -23.95 -1.16 -25.87
C LEU A 85 -23.72 -0.60 -27.27
N ALA A 86 -22.47 -0.32 -27.65
CA ALA A 86 -22.16 0.18 -28.98
C ALA A 86 -22.66 -0.76 -30.10
N ARG A 87 -22.48 -2.08 -29.92
CA ARG A 87 -22.90 -3.07 -30.92
C ARG A 87 -24.40 -3.26 -30.97
N SER A 88 -25.04 -3.43 -29.81
CA SER A 88 -26.46 -3.78 -29.72
C SER A 88 -27.39 -2.59 -29.91
N LYS A 89 -26.97 -1.39 -29.54
CA LYS A 89 -27.80 -0.18 -29.54
C LYS A 89 -27.42 0.86 -30.58
N ALA A 90 -26.19 0.81 -31.10
CA ALA A 90 -25.72 1.73 -32.13
C ALA A 90 -25.25 1.03 -33.41
N GLY A 91 -25.20 -0.31 -33.42
CA GLY A 91 -24.79 -1.10 -34.58
C GLY A 91 -23.29 -1.02 -34.91
N VAL A 92 -22.44 -0.54 -34.00
CA VAL A 92 -21.02 -0.27 -34.29
C VAL A 92 -20.08 -1.07 -33.38
N SER A 93 -18.95 -1.53 -33.95
CA SER A 93 -17.90 -2.21 -33.19
C SER A 93 -16.81 -1.25 -32.75
N LEU A 94 -16.47 -1.26 -31.46
CA LEU A 94 -15.36 -0.49 -30.89
C LEU A 94 -14.01 -1.23 -30.96
N ALA A 95 -14.00 -2.48 -31.42
CA ALA A 95 -12.77 -3.26 -31.48
C ALA A 95 -11.72 -2.59 -32.39
N ASN A 96 -10.49 -2.43 -31.89
CA ASN A 96 -9.38 -1.78 -32.58
C ASN A 96 -9.68 -0.32 -32.99
N ARG A 97 -10.62 0.34 -32.33
CA ARG A 97 -10.91 1.76 -32.53
C ARG A 97 -10.14 2.60 -31.52
N ASN A 98 -9.83 3.84 -31.90
CA ASN A 98 -9.13 4.77 -31.03
C ASN A 98 -10.14 5.57 -30.18
N ARG A 99 -9.59 6.33 -29.22
CA ARG A 99 -10.39 7.17 -28.33
C ARG A 99 -11.25 8.20 -29.06
N GLU A 100 -10.75 8.79 -30.14
CA GLU A 100 -11.48 9.79 -30.90
C GLU A 100 -12.74 9.21 -31.55
N PHE A 101 -12.68 7.97 -32.04
CA PHE A 101 -13.85 7.27 -32.56
C PHE A 101 -14.89 6.99 -31.47
N GLU A 102 -14.45 6.53 -30.29
CA GLU A 102 -15.36 6.33 -29.15
C GLU A 102 -16.02 7.65 -28.72
N LEU A 103 -15.29 8.76 -28.73
CA LEU A 103 -15.83 10.09 -28.44
C LEU A 103 -16.80 10.56 -29.52
N ALA A 104 -16.59 10.21 -30.78
CA ALA A 104 -17.57 10.48 -31.84
C ALA A 104 -18.88 9.72 -31.58
N VAL A 105 -18.78 8.41 -31.37
CA VAL A 105 -19.93 7.54 -31.07
C VAL A 105 -20.67 8.00 -29.81
N ALA A 106 -19.94 8.48 -28.80
CA ALA A 106 -20.51 8.98 -27.56
C ALA A 106 -21.32 10.27 -27.65
N ASN A 107 -20.97 11.16 -28.59
CA ASN A 107 -21.43 12.54 -28.60
C ASN A 107 -22.44 12.85 -29.70
N PHE A 108 -22.61 11.96 -30.68
CA PHE A 108 -23.45 12.17 -31.85
C PHE A 108 -24.34 10.95 -32.08
N ASP A 109 -25.57 11.17 -32.55
CA ASP A 109 -26.57 10.11 -32.74
C ASP A 109 -26.19 9.17 -33.88
N ASN A 110 -25.50 9.69 -34.89
CA ASN A 110 -25.04 8.92 -36.04
C ASN A 110 -23.83 9.56 -36.73
N LEU A 111 -23.27 8.81 -37.68
CA LEU A 111 -22.11 9.23 -38.47
C LEU A 111 -22.36 10.53 -39.26
N ALA A 112 -23.57 10.74 -39.77
CA ALA A 112 -23.89 11.92 -40.57
C ALA A 112 -23.83 13.19 -39.72
N GLU A 113 -24.41 13.15 -38.51
CA GLU A 113 -24.37 14.27 -37.56
C GLU A 113 -22.92 14.62 -37.15
N TYR A 114 -22.10 13.61 -36.88
CA TYR A 114 -20.68 13.79 -36.58
C TYR A 114 -19.95 14.46 -37.75
N ASN A 115 -20.05 13.91 -38.95
CA ASN A 115 -19.36 14.43 -40.13
C ASN A 115 -19.79 15.86 -40.47
N ASP A 116 -21.08 16.16 -40.33
CA ASP A 116 -21.64 17.50 -40.52
C ASP A 116 -21.09 18.50 -39.46
N PHE A 117 -20.95 18.08 -38.20
CA PHE A 117 -20.26 18.86 -37.18
C PHE A 117 -18.78 19.13 -37.54
N GLN A 118 -18.05 18.13 -38.03
CA GLN A 118 -16.66 18.31 -38.45
C GLN A 118 -16.53 19.26 -39.65
N LEU A 119 -17.47 19.19 -40.61
CA LEU A 119 -17.52 20.11 -41.75
C LEU A 119 -17.77 21.55 -41.31
N ARG A 120 -18.76 21.78 -40.45
CA ARG A 120 -19.07 23.11 -39.89
C ARG A 120 -17.91 23.71 -39.11
N THR A 121 -17.16 22.88 -38.39
CA THR A 121 -16.02 23.30 -37.58
C THR A 121 -14.69 23.30 -38.34
N ARG A 122 -14.71 23.04 -39.66
CA ARG A 122 -13.53 22.99 -40.55
C ARG A 122 -12.46 21.98 -40.09
N ARG A 123 -12.88 20.88 -39.47
CA ARG A 123 -12.03 19.76 -39.04
C ARG A 123 -12.04 18.63 -40.07
N TRP A 124 -11.68 18.94 -41.31
CA TRP A 124 -11.80 17.99 -42.44
C TRP A 124 -11.00 16.71 -42.26
N GLN A 125 -9.86 16.78 -41.56
CA GLN A 125 -9.00 15.64 -41.24
C GLN A 125 -9.65 14.62 -40.29
N ASN A 126 -10.74 15.01 -39.61
CA ASN A 126 -11.45 14.14 -38.68
C ASN A 126 -12.72 13.53 -39.29
N ILE A 127 -13.04 13.84 -40.56
CA ILE A 127 -14.21 13.25 -41.24
C ILE A 127 -13.96 11.75 -41.39
N LEU A 128 -14.96 10.97 -41.00
CA LEU A 128 -14.92 9.52 -41.15
C LEU A 128 -15.61 9.12 -42.47
N PRO A 129 -14.99 8.27 -43.30
CA PRO A 129 -15.63 7.80 -44.52
C PRO A 129 -16.87 6.97 -44.19
N ASP A 130 -17.89 7.07 -45.05
CA ASP A 130 -19.17 6.40 -44.88
C ASP A 130 -19.07 4.92 -45.28
N THR A 131 -18.42 4.12 -44.43
CA THR A 131 -18.28 2.66 -44.58
C THR A 131 -19.08 1.94 -43.50
N PRO A 132 -19.52 0.69 -43.74
CA PRO A 132 -20.29 -0.09 -42.76
C PRO A 132 -19.67 -0.13 -41.36
N GLU A 133 -18.34 -0.14 -41.26
CA GLU A 133 -17.62 -0.23 -39.99
C GLU A 133 -17.65 1.09 -39.21
N ASN A 134 -17.80 2.23 -39.89
CA ASN A 134 -17.83 3.56 -39.29
C ASN A 134 -19.26 4.06 -39.05
N ARG A 135 -20.27 3.37 -39.57
CA ARG A 135 -21.67 3.72 -39.35
C ARG A 135 -22.09 3.30 -37.95
N TRP A 136 -22.53 4.27 -37.16
CA TRP A 136 -23.35 4.04 -35.98
C TRP A 136 -24.65 4.81 -36.12
N ASN A 137 -25.70 4.33 -35.46
CA ASN A 137 -26.95 5.04 -35.30
C ASN A 137 -27.62 4.58 -34.00
N TRP A 138 -27.68 5.44 -33.00
CA TRP A 138 -28.29 5.13 -31.71
C TRP A 138 -29.80 4.89 -31.85
N GLU A 139 -30.31 3.85 -31.18
CA GLU A 139 -31.76 3.55 -31.09
C GLU A 139 -32.54 4.66 -30.37
N SER A 140 -31.93 5.26 -29.33
CA SER A 140 -32.50 6.38 -28.57
C SER A 140 -31.42 7.23 -27.89
N ASP A 141 -31.79 8.45 -27.51
CA ASP A 141 -30.94 9.32 -26.68
C ASP A 141 -30.52 8.65 -25.36
N ASN A 142 -31.43 7.88 -24.76
CA ASN A 142 -31.15 7.19 -23.50
C ASN A 142 -30.05 6.13 -23.66
N ASP A 143 -30.04 5.37 -24.76
CA ASP A 143 -29.00 4.38 -25.03
C ASP A 143 -27.62 5.06 -25.18
N ARG A 144 -27.57 6.20 -25.89
CA ARG A 144 -26.36 7.01 -26.02
C ARG A 144 -25.90 7.57 -24.66
N PHE A 145 -26.83 8.02 -23.82
CA PHE A 145 -26.49 8.50 -22.48
C PHE A 145 -25.97 7.40 -21.57
N GLU A 146 -26.54 6.18 -21.64
CA GLU A 146 -26.04 5.02 -20.91
C GLU A 146 -24.63 4.64 -21.36
N PHE A 147 -24.36 4.69 -22.67
CA PHE A 147 -23.02 4.51 -23.22
C PHE A 147 -22.03 5.56 -22.67
N ARG A 148 -22.45 6.83 -22.62
CA ARG A 148 -21.62 7.90 -22.09
C ARG A 148 -21.32 7.75 -20.61
N ASP A 149 -22.34 7.47 -19.79
CA ASP A 149 -22.17 7.21 -18.36
C ASP A 149 -21.27 6.00 -18.11
N THR A 150 -21.44 4.92 -18.88
CA THR A 150 -20.56 3.74 -18.81
C THR A 150 -19.11 4.11 -19.09
N ARG A 151 -18.86 4.91 -20.14
CA ARG A 151 -17.51 5.39 -20.49
C ARG A 151 -16.90 6.26 -19.40
N ASP A 152 -17.69 7.14 -18.79
CA ASP A 152 -17.23 8.01 -17.71
C ASP A 152 -16.91 7.18 -16.45
N ARG A 153 -17.68 6.14 -16.16
CA ARG A 153 -17.40 5.20 -15.06
C ARG A 153 -16.13 4.38 -15.27
N ILE A 154 -15.82 3.99 -16.51
CA ILE A 154 -14.53 3.36 -16.86
C ILE A 154 -13.40 4.34 -16.54
N ALA A 155 -13.44 5.53 -17.14
CA ALA A 155 -12.41 6.55 -16.95
C ALA A 155 -12.20 6.89 -15.45
N ASN A 156 -13.29 7.02 -14.69
CA ASN A 156 -13.21 7.25 -13.25
C ASN A 156 -12.53 6.11 -12.49
N SER A 157 -12.75 4.85 -12.90
CA SER A 157 -12.11 3.68 -12.28
C SER A 157 -10.62 3.63 -12.61
N GLU A 158 -10.26 3.85 -13.88
CA GLU A 158 -8.87 3.86 -14.35
C GLU A 158 -8.06 4.99 -13.75
N ASN A 159 -8.63 6.20 -13.67
CA ASN A 159 -7.96 7.38 -13.10
C ASN A 159 -7.62 7.24 -11.60
N GLN A 160 -8.28 6.32 -10.89
CA GLN A 160 -7.99 6.03 -9.48
C GLN A 160 -6.86 5.02 -9.28
N LEU A 161 -6.55 4.18 -10.29
CA LEU A 161 -5.51 3.14 -10.16
C LEU A 161 -4.11 3.72 -9.87
N PRO A 162 -3.63 4.79 -10.55
CA PRO A 162 -2.33 5.40 -10.24
C PRO A 162 -2.26 5.96 -8.81
N THR A 163 -3.37 6.50 -8.30
CA THR A 163 -3.45 7.00 -6.92
C THR A 163 -3.25 5.86 -5.92
N LEU A 164 -3.90 4.71 -6.13
CA LEU A 164 -3.71 3.54 -5.28
C LEU A 164 -2.28 3.01 -5.33
N LEU A 165 -1.67 2.94 -6.51
CA LEU A 165 -0.25 2.58 -6.67
C LEU A 165 0.66 3.52 -5.86
N THR A 166 0.42 4.83 -5.97
CA THR A 166 1.18 5.86 -5.25
C THR A 166 1.05 5.68 -3.72
N LEU A 167 -0.17 5.43 -3.23
CA LEU A 167 -0.42 5.18 -1.81
C LEU A 167 0.27 3.90 -1.32
N MET A 168 0.29 2.83 -2.12
CA MET A 168 0.98 1.59 -1.77
C MET A 168 2.51 1.80 -1.69
N VAL A 169 3.09 2.58 -2.60
CA VAL A 169 4.52 2.94 -2.52
C VAL A 169 4.80 3.78 -1.27
N ALA A 170 3.97 4.78 -0.98
CA ALA A 170 4.10 5.58 0.23
C ALA A 170 4.00 4.71 1.50
N ASN A 171 3.05 3.77 1.56
CA ASN A 171 2.90 2.84 2.68
C ASN A 171 4.16 1.99 2.89
N ARG A 172 4.75 1.43 1.83
CA ARG A 172 6.04 0.70 1.88
C ARG A 172 7.17 1.56 2.43
N LEU A 173 7.32 2.79 1.96
CA LEU A 173 8.34 3.73 2.42
C LEU A 173 8.20 4.05 3.91
N LEU A 174 6.99 4.42 4.34
CA LEU A 174 6.71 4.74 5.74
C LEU A 174 6.92 3.52 6.64
N SER A 175 6.46 2.34 6.22
CA SER A 175 6.66 1.08 6.94
C SER A 175 8.15 0.76 7.09
N GLY A 176 8.92 0.91 6.02
CA GLY A 176 10.36 0.68 6.00
C GLY A 176 11.14 1.60 6.95
N ILE A 177 10.91 2.91 6.86
CA ILE A 177 11.55 3.90 7.73
C ILE A 177 11.21 3.64 9.21
N ASN A 178 9.96 3.28 9.50
CA ASN A 178 9.51 3.00 10.85
C ASN A 178 10.18 1.74 11.42
N ALA A 179 10.21 0.64 10.65
CA ALA A 179 10.87 -0.60 11.04
C ALA A 179 12.40 -0.41 11.22
N PHE A 180 13.05 0.28 10.29
CA PHE A 180 14.47 0.63 10.36
C PHE A 180 14.81 1.40 11.63
N THR A 181 14.04 2.45 11.92
CA THR A 181 14.28 3.29 13.11
C THR A 181 14.09 2.50 14.39
N ARG A 182 13.11 1.60 14.43
CA ARG A 182 12.87 0.73 15.58
C ARG A 182 14.04 -0.24 15.81
N ALA A 183 14.50 -0.92 14.76
CA ALA A 183 15.67 -1.80 14.82
C ALA A 183 16.92 -1.04 15.30
N ARG A 184 17.16 0.15 14.75
CA ARG A 184 18.30 0.99 15.12
C ARG A 184 18.25 1.42 16.59
N ASN A 185 17.08 1.77 17.10
CA ASN A 185 16.92 2.17 18.50
C ASN A 185 17.19 1.00 19.45
N LEU A 186 16.73 -0.22 19.12
CA LEU A 186 17.06 -1.41 19.90
C LEU A 186 18.56 -1.69 19.89
N SER A 187 19.21 -1.56 18.71
CA SER A 187 20.66 -1.71 18.58
C SER A 187 21.48 -0.65 19.33
N ASN A 188 20.94 0.55 19.56
CA ASN A 188 21.63 1.61 20.30
C ASN A 188 21.40 1.54 21.82
N SER A 189 20.36 0.85 22.27
CA SER A 189 19.99 0.73 23.69
C SER A 189 20.66 -0.47 24.38
N ILE A 190 21.83 -0.91 23.89
CA ILE A 190 22.59 -2.01 24.50
C ILE A 190 22.83 -1.68 25.98
N PRO A 191 22.37 -2.51 26.92
CA PRO A 191 22.55 -2.24 28.35
C PRO A 191 24.04 -2.29 28.69
N VAL A 192 24.60 -1.15 29.13
CA VAL A 192 25.91 -1.11 29.78
C VAL A 192 25.72 -1.62 31.20
N VAL A 193 26.27 -2.79 31.51
CA VAL A 193 26.29 -3.28 32.89
C VAL A 193 27.43 -2.57 33.60
N SER A 194 27.10 -1.71 34.57
CA SER A 194 28.08 -1.08 35.45
C SER A 194 28.08 -1.82 36.79
N VAL A 195 29.22 -2.42 37.12
CA VAL A 195 29.44 -3.03 38.44
C VAL A 195 30.24 -2.04 39.27
N ASN A 196 29.64 -1.56 40.36
CA ASN A 196 30.28 -0.68 41.32
C ASN A 196 30.63 -1.48 42.58
N TYR A 197 31.92 -1.56 42.90
CA TYR A 197 32.38 -2.06 44.19
C TYR A 197 32.61 -0.89 45.15
N ILE A 198 31.96 -0.92 46.32
CA ILE A 198 32.22 0.03 47.42
C ILE A 198 33.15 -0.67 48.40
N ASN A 199 34.25 -0.02 48.77
CA ASN A 199 35.20 -0.59 49.72
C ASN A 199 34.63 -0.55 51.15
N GLU A 200 35.25 -1.28 52.07
CA GLU A 200 34.86 -1.37 53.49
C GLU A 200 34.88 -0.02 54.25
N PHE A 201 35.45 1.02 53.65
CA PHE A 201 35.52 2.38 54.19
C PHE A 201 34.43 3.33 53.65
N GLY A 202 33.53 2.83 52.80
CA GLY A 202 32.42 3.62 52.23
C GLY A 202 32.84 4.62 51.15
N GLU A 203 34.07 4.53 50.65
CA GLU A 203 34.56 5.37 49.55
C GLU A 203 34.22 4.75 48.19
N ARG A 204 34.06 5.60 47.17
CA ARG A 204 33.79 5.16 45.79
C ARG A 204 34.97 4.31 45.29
N GLY A 205 34.77 2.99 45.23
CA GLY A 205 35.75 2.06 44.67
C GLY A 205 35.74 2.03 43.14
N VAL A 206 36.35 1.00 42.57
CA VAL A 206 36.52 0.85 41.11
C VAL A 206 35.17 0.54 40.43
N THR A 207 34.81 1.33 39.43
CA THR A 207 33.68 1.07 38.53
C THR A 207 34.17 0.30 37.30
N ALA A 208 33.62 -0.89 37.05
CA ALA A 208 33.82 -1.61 35.79
C ALA A 208 32.58 -1.47 34.92
N ASN A 209 32.74 -0.90 33.73
CA ASN A 209 31.68 -0.79 32.72
C ASN A 209 31.89 -1.88 31.67
N PHE A 210 30.95 -2.81 31.58
CA PHE A 210 30.93 -3.83 30.54
C PHE A 210 29.97 -3.39 29.44
N GLN A 211 30.53 -3.09 28.27
CA GLN A 211 29.79 -2.88 27.04
C GLN A 211 29.96 -4.13 26.17
N PHE A 212 28.87 -4.85 25.93
CA PHE A 212 28.90 -6.01 25.06
C PHE A 212 28.67 -5.54 23.62
N ASN A 213 29.72 -5.59 22.80
CA ASN A 213 29.61 -5.42 21.36
C ASN A 213 29.60 -6.83 20.75
N PHE A 214 28.46 -7.26 20.22
CA PHE A 214 28.34 -8.49 19.43
C PHE A 214 28.44 -8.14 17.95
#